data_AF-W8X1M3-F1
#
_entry.id   AF-W8X1M3-F1
#
_cell.length_a   1.000
_cell.length_b   1.000
_cell.length_c   1.000
_cell.angle_alpha   90.00
_cell.angle_beta   90.00
_cell.angle_gamma   90.00
#
_symmetry.space_group_name_H-M   'P 1'
#
loop_
_entity.id
_entity.type
_entity.pdbx_description
1 polymer ?
#
loop_
_entity_poly.entity_id
_entity_poly.type
_entity_poly.pdbx_seq_one_letter_code
_entity_poly.pdbx_strand_id
1 'polypeptide(L)'
;MPADPYEAARQAQRGAVARRKRRLRRSGTAAAGSTAGTARLAGSADPAGPAHLADPAGPAKPTGLAVTGPLPAGSPTQRQGRAAEARAARHLEARGVRILAVNLRCRAGEIDLVAREGAVLLFIEVRERRNPAFGGAAASVNRSKQARLIRAAHHFLPRLARLHFGGAAPACRFDVVAFEADRPRWIRDAFRA
;
A
#
# COMPACT_ATOMS: atom_id res chain seq x y z
N MET A 1 17.52 -19.57 15.71
CA MET A 1 16.50 -18.51 15.51
C MET A 1 16.07 -18.56 14.05
N PRO A 2 14.81 -18.88 13.70
CA PRO A 2 14.41 -18.82 12.29
C PRO A 2 14.16 -17.35 11.90
N ALA A 3 14.74 -16.95 10.77
CA ALA A 3 14.63 -15.61 10.20
C ALA A 3 13.20 -15.28 9.78
N ASP A 4 12.79 -14.01 9.97
CA ASP A 4 11.49 -13.49 9.57
C ASP A 4 11.32 -13.61 8.04
N PRO A 5 10.37 -14.45 7.53
CA PRO A 5 10.20 -14.69 6.10
C PRO A 5 9.72 -13.44 5.33
N TYR A 6 9.40 -12.34 6.02
CA TYR A 6 8.93 -11.09 5.42
C TYR A 6 10.00 -9.99 5.33
N GLU A 7 11.25 -10.25 5.73
CA GLU A 7 12.34 -9.27 5.67
C GLU A 7 12.73 -8.92 4.22
N ALA A 8 12.70 -9.91 3.31
CA ALA A 8 12.99 -9.72 1.88
C ALA A 8 12.01 -8.77 1.17
N ALA A 9 10.74 -8.75 1.60
CA ALA A 9 9.71 -7.87 1.06
C ALA A 9 9.91 -6.40 1.47
N ARG A 10 10.49 -6.16 2.66
CA ARG A 10 10.82 -4.81 3.16
C ARG A 10 12.03 -4.21 2.44
N GLN A 11 13.03 -5.03 2.13
CA GLN A 11 14.26 -4.58 1.45
C GLN A 11 14.00 -4.17 -0.01
N ALA A 12 13.10 -4.87 -0.71
CA ALA A 12 12.71 -4.57 -2.09
C ALA A 12 12.01 -3.21 -2.26
N GLN A 13 11.38 -2.68 -1.20
CA GLN A 13 10.73 -1.37 -1.21
C GLN A 13 11.71 -0.19 -1.05
N ARG A 14 12.94 -0.42 -0.58
CA ARG A 14 13.96 0.64 -0.41
C ARG A 14 14.84 0.85 -1.65
N GLY A 15 14.98 -0.13 -2.54
CA GLY A 15 15.83 -0.03 -3.74
C GLY A 15 15.14 0.42 -5.04
N ALA A 16 13.81 0.29 -5.14
CA ALA A 16 13.08 0.50 -6.39
C ALA A 16 12.92 1.99 -6.80
N VAL A 17 13.12 2.92 -5.87
CA VAL A 17 13.07 4.37 -6.16
C VAL A 17 14.38 4.89 -6.80
N ALA A 18 15.51 4.18 -6.62
CA ALA A 18 16.82 4.66 -7.07
C ALA A 18 17.27 4.16 -8.46
N ARG A 19 16.60 3.16 -9.08
CA ARG A 19 17.08 2.52 -10.32
C ARG A 19 16.23 2.75 -11.58
N ARG A 20 15.12 3.48 -11.50
CA ARG A 20 14.22 3.69 -12.66
C ARG A 20 14.31 5.06 -13.35
N LYS A 21 15.35 5.86 -13.06
CA LYS A 21 15.65 7.12 -13.80
C LYS A 21 16.63 6.96 -14.96
N ARG A 22 17.16 5.76 -15.26
CA ARG A 22 18.23 5.58 -16.26
C ARG A 22 17.96 4.66 -17.45
N ARG A 23 16.70 4.27 -17.70
CA ARG A 23 16.36 3.36 -18.82
C ARG A 23 15.08 3.77 -19.56
N LEU A 24 14.93 5.07 -19.81
CA LEU A 24 13.85 5.68 -20.61
C LEU A 24 14.41 6.75 -21.57
N ARG A 25 15.62 6.51 -22.11
CA ARG A 25 16.26 7.42 -23.10
C ARG A 25 16.86 6.74 -24.33
N ARG A 26 16.60 5.45 -24.59
CA ARG A 26 17.12 4.78 -25.80
C ARG A 26 16.16 3.70 -26.26
N SER A 27 15.19 4.06 -27.11
CA SER A 27 14.65 3.21 -28.20
C SER A 27 13.43 3.86 -28.87
N GLY A 28 13.70 4.89 -29.67
CA GLY A 28 12.99 5.26 -30.89
C GLY A 28 14.10 5.85 -31.78
N THR A 29 14.23 5.64 -33.08
CA THR A 29 13.36 5.22 -34.20
C THR A 29 14.29 5.11 -35.43
N ALA A 30 13.97 4.28 -36.44
CA ALA A 30 14.48 4.36 -37.82
C ALA A 30 13.52 3.52 -38.70
N ALA A 31 13.14 3.84 -39.95
CA ALA A 31 13.64 4.77 -40.96
C ALA A 31 12.55 5.05 -42.01
N ALA A 32 12.67 6.14 -42.78
CA ALA A 32 12.46 6.21 -44.25
C ALA A 32 12.64 7.64 -44.81
N GLY A 33 13.50 7.77 -45.84
CA GLY A 33 13.16 8.41 -47.12
C GLY A 33 13.23 9.94 -47.34
N SER A 34 14.28 10.36 -48.06
CA SER A 34 14.26 11.20 -49.29
C SER A 34 14.25 12.75 -49.28
N THR A 35 15.36 13.30 -49.82
CA THR A 35 15.55 14.40 -50.81
C THR A 35 15.19 15.88 -50.56
N ALA A 36 16.28 16.68 -50.58
CA ALA A 36 16.54 17.93 -51.34
C ALA A 36 15.80 19.25 -51.01
N GLY A 37 16.56 20.35 -50.91
CA GLY A 37 16.06 21.71 -51.16
C GLY A 37 16.65 22.84 -50.29
N THR A 38 17.63 23.53 -50.85
CA THR A 38 18.23 24.85 -50.51
C THR A 38 17.33 25.94 -49.89
N ALA A 39 17.86 26.76 -48.95
CA ALA A 39 18.04 28.24 -49.08
C ALA A 39 18.31 28.99 -47.73
N ARG A 40 19.52 29.56 -47.64
CA ARG A 40 19.97 30.91 -47.20
C ARG A 40 19.15 31.87 -46.29
N LEU A 41 19.92 32.50 -45.37
CA LEU A 41 20.04 33.94 -44.96
C LEU A 41 19.51 34.48 -43.60
N ALA A 42 20.43 35.24 -42.95
CA ALA A 42 20.33 36.38 -42.01
C ALA A 42 19.73 36.14 -40.59
N GLY A 43 20.43 36.46 -39.47
CA GLY A 43 20.63 37.81 -38.88
C GLY A 43 19.44 38.15 -37.94
N SER A 44 19.49 38.68 -36.72
CA SER A 44 20.44 39.44 -35.90
C SER A 44 19.82 39.66 -34.49
N ALA A 45 20.65 40.06 -33.51
CA ALA A 45 20.36 40.89 -32.32
C ALA A 45 19.86 40.27 -30.98
N ASP A 46 20.76 40.34 -29.97
CA ASP A 46 20.54 40.51 -28.51
C ASP A 46 19.90 41.89 -28.18
N PRO A 47 19.44 42.29 -26.94
CA PRO A 47 20.00 41.96 -25.61
C PRO A 47 19.04 41.98 -24.37
N ALA A 48 19.65 41.91 -23.16
CA ALA A 48 19.22 42.40 -21.83
C ALA A 48 18.68 41.39 -20.78
N GLY A 49 19.45 41.19 -19.69
CA GLY A 49 19.01 40.63 -18.39
C GLY A 49 18.40 41.72 -17.49
N PRO A 50 18.51 41.69 -16.13
CA PRO A 50 18.75 40.61 -15.15
C PRO A 50 17.63 40.57 -14.05
N ALA A 51 17.66 39.61 -13.11
CA ALA A 51 17.31 39.86 -11.69
C ALA A 51 17.42 38.59 -10.83
N HIS A 52 18.51 38.56 -10.06
CA HIS A 52 18.67 37.84 -8.81
C HIS A 52 17.79 38.49 -7.73
N LEU A 53 17.13 37.71 -6.87
CA LEU A 53 16.77 38.17 -5.53
C LEU A 53 16.96 37.02 -4.55
N ALA A 54 17.73 37.32 -3.51
CA ALA A 54 18.30 36.43 -2.50
C ALA A 54 17.37 36.23 -1.29
N ASP A 55 17.70 35.20 -0.52
CA ASP A 55 17.25 34.84 0.85
C ASP A 55 17.43 35.97 1.89
N PRO A 56 16.81 35.88 3.09
CA PRO A 56 17.64 35.50 4.24
C PRO A 56 16.97 34.59 5.32
N ALA A 57 17.79 33.62 5.72
CA ALA A 57 18.02 33.01 7.04
C ALA A 57 17.25 33.50 8.31
N GLY A 58 16.75 32.49 9.06
CA GLY A 58 17.01 32.29 10.50
C GLY A 58 16.13 33.02 11.53
N PRO A 59 15.93 32.46 12.74
CA PRO A 59 17.01 31.91 13.57
C PRO A 59 16.82 30.46 14.05
N ALA A 60 17.92 29.90 14.55
CA ALA A 60 18.12 28.49 14.90
C ALA A 60 18.24 28.24 16.42
N LYS A 61 17.75 27.04 16.84
CA LYS A 61 18.29 26.08 17.86
C LYS A 61 18.26 26.46 19.36
N PRO A 62 18.10 25.48 20.31
CA PRO A 62 19.12 24.45 20.66
C PRO A 62 18.54 23.01 20.85
N THR A 63 19.10 21.96 20.23
CA THR A 63 20.09 20.96 20.75
C THR A 63 19.64 20.00 21.87
N GLY A 64 19.88 18.69 21.64
CA GLY A 64 19.76 17.56 22.58
C GLY A 64 18.48 16.75 22.32
N LEU A 65 18.46 15.46 21.99
CA LEU A 65 19.28 14.33 22.43
C LEU A 65 19.18 13.23 21.36
N ALA A 66 20.25 12.47 21.16
CA ALA A 66 20.23 11.26 20.35
C ALA A 66 19.15 10.27 20.85
N VAL A 67 18.25 9.83 19.99
CA VAL A 67 17.41 8.64 20.27
C VAL A 67 18.03 7.45 19.53
N THR A 68 19.04 6.86 20.15
CA THR A 68 19.39 5.45 19.97
C THR A 68 18.53 4.67 20.96
N GLY A 69 17.29 4.37 20.58
CA GLY A 69 16.37 3.55 21.36
C GLY A 69 15.38 2.82 20.43
N PRO A 70 14.86 1.64 20.81
CA PRO A 70 13.86 0.95 20.01
C PRO A 70 12.66 1.88 19.80
N LEU A 71 12.15 1.96 18.56
CA LEU A 71 10.90 2.67 18.25
C LEU A 71 9.83 2.25 19.28
N PRO A 72 9.09 3.19 19.90
CA PRO A 72 8.15 2.84 20.96
C PRO A 72 7.14 1.82 20.44
N ALA A 73 7.11 0.67 21.10
CA ALA A 73 6.08 -0.34 20.85
C ALA A 73 4.73 0.33 21.09
N GLY A 74 3.88 0.39 20.06
CA GLY A 74 2.60 1.12 20.07
C GLY A 74 1.73 0.80 21.28
N SER A 75 0.67 1.56 21.54
CA SER A 75 -0.18 1.39 22.73
C SER A 75 -0.61 -0.08 22.95
N PRO A 76 -0.94 -0.51 24.19
CA PRO A 76 -1.37 -1.89 24.46
C PRO A 76 -2.44 -2.40 23.47
N THR A 77 -3.40 -1.55 23.13
CA THR A 77 -4.43 -1.82 22.11
C THR A 77 -3.87 -2.02 20.70
N GLN A 78 -2.88 -1.22 20.30
CA GLN A 78 -2.22 -1.36 19.00
C GLN A 78 -1.39 -2.65 18.91
N ARG A 79 -0.73 -3.06 20.01
CA ARG A 79 -0.01 -4.33 20.07
C ARG A 79 -0.96 -5.52 20.02
N GLN A 80 -2.06 -5.45 20.75
CA GLN A 80 -3.14 -6.45 20.72
C GLN A 80 -3.71 -6.60 19.31
N GLY A 81 -4.00 -5.49 18.63
CA GLY A 81 -4.47 -5.48 17.23
C GLY A 81 -3.48 -6.16 16.27
N ARG A 82 -2.18 -5.81 16.34
CA ARG A 82 -1.14 -6.45 15.51
C ARG A 82 -1.00 -7.95 15.78
N ALA A 83 -1.11 -8.37 17.04
CA ALA A 83 -1.09 -9.79 17.39
C ALA A 83 -2.30 -10.52 16.81
N ALA A 84 -3.49 -9.91 16.84
CA ALA A 84 -4.69 -10.44 16.20
C ALA A 84 -4.54 -10.56 14.67
N GLU A 85 -4.03 -9.52 14.02
CA GLU A 85 -3.72 -9.51 12.57
C GLU A 85 -2.78 -10.68 12.21
N ALA A 86 -1.72 -10.89 12.99
CA ALA A 86 -0.77 -11.99 12.76
C ALA A 86 -1.39 -13.38 12.98
N ARG A 87 -2.24 -13.56 13.99
CA ARG A 87 -2.98 -14.81 14.20
C ARG A 87 -3.97 -15.08 13.06
N ALA A 88 -4.65 -14.03 12.58
CA ALA A 88 -5.61 -14.14 11.48
C ALA A 88 -4.91 -14.52 10.18
N ALA A 89 -3.77 -13.91 9.87
CA ALA A 89 -2.93 -14.28 8.74
C ALA A 89 -2.57 -15.77 8.76
N ARG A 90 -1.99 -16.27 9.87
CA ARG A 90 -1.65 -17.69 10.02
C ARG A 90 -2.85 -18.63 9.88
N HIS A 91 -4.00 -18.24 10.44
CA HIS A 91 -5.23 -19.02 10.33
C HIS A 91 -5.73 -19.17 8.88
N LEU A 92 -5.59 -18.12 8.08
CA LEU A 92 -5.95 -18.09 6.66
C LEU A 92 -4.93 -18.86 5.82
N GLU A 93 -3.63 -18.68 6.07
CA GLU A 93 -2.55 -19.40 5.39
C GLU A 93 -2.69 -20.91 5.56
N ALA A 94 -3.02 -21.37 6.77
CA ALA A 94 -3.31 -22.78 7.06
C ALA A 94 -4.51 -23.34 6.27
N ARG A 95 -5.32 -22.48 5.63
CA ARG A 95 -6.47 -22.84 4.78
C ARG A 95 -6.21 -22.60 3.29
N GLY A 96 -4.94 -22.43 2.90
CA GLY A 96 -4.54 -22.25 1.50
C GLY A 96 -4.73 -20.82 0.96
N VAL A 97 -5.00 -19.85 1.83
CA VAL A 97 -5.11 -18.44 1.46
C VAL A 97 -3.74 -17.79 1.49
N ARG A 98 -3.34 -17.11 0.41
CA ARG A 98 -2.06 -16.40 0.35
C ARG A 98 -2.22 -14.96 0.83
N ILE A 99 -1.51 -14.56 1.88
CA ILE A 99 -1.47 -13.16 2.31
C ILE A 99 -0.62 -12.33 1.32
N LEU A 100 -1.17 -11.21 0.87
CA LEU A 100 -0.55 -10.30 -0.10
C LEU A 100 -0.04 -9.03 0.57
N ALA A 101 -0.81 -8.50 1.54
CA ALA A 101 -0.44 -7.33 2.31
C ALA A 101 -1.15 -7.32 3.67
N VAL A 102 -0.56 -6.58 4.61
CA VAL A 102 -1.12 -6.33 5.93
C VAL A 102 -1.14 -4.84 6.19
N ASN A 103 -2.14 -4.38 6.95
CA ASN A 103 -2.27 -3.01 7.45
C ASN A 103 -2.19 -1.94 6.34
N LEU A 104 -2.97 -2.11 5.27
CA LEU A 104 -3.05 -1.12 4.19
C LEU A 104 -3.86 0.10 4.63
N ARG A 105 -3.30 1.30 4.48
CA ARG A 105 -3.93 2.56 4.90
C ARG A 105 -3.92 3.58 3.78
N CYS A 106 -5.05 4.25 3.58
CA CYS A 106 -5.17 5.40 2.70
C CYS A 106 -6.04 6.47 3.38
N ARG A 107 -6.21 7.63 2.74
CA ARG A 107 -7.01 8.72 3.30
C ARG A 107 -8.48 8.35 3.52
N ALA A 108 -9.00 7.39 2.74
CA ALA A 108 -10.41 7.02 2.76
C ALA A 108 -10.74 5.85 3.71
N GLY A 109 -9.73 5.12 4.21
CA GLY A 109 -9.93 3.94 5.03
C GLY A 109 -8.67 3.11 5.25
N GLU A 110 -8.87 1.96 5.89
CA GLU A 110 -7.84 0.98 6.20
C GLU A 110 -8.36 -0.42 5.89
N ILE A 111 -7.46 -1.35 5.56
CA ILE A 111 -7.73 -2.78 5.38
C ILE A 111 -6.68 -3.54 6.17
N ASP A 112 -7.11 -4.40 7.10
CA ASP A 112 -6.21 -5.12 7.99
C ASP A 112 -5.38 -6.16 7.25
N LEU A 113 -6.03 -6.98 6.41
CA LEU A 113 -5.36 -7.99 5.58
C LEU A 113 -5.89 -7.96 4.14
N VAL A 114 -4.98 -8.10 3.18
CA VAL A 114 -5.31 -8.39 1.78
C VAL A 114 -4.74 -9.75 1.45
N ALA A 115 -5.56 -10.61 0.86
CA ALA A 115 -5.17 -11.98 0.55
C ALA A 115 -5.72 -12.47 -0.79
N ARG A 116 -5.27 -13.64 -1.24
CA ARG A 116 -5.69 -14.28 -2.47
C ARG A 116 -6.10 -15.73 -2.23
N GLU A 117 -7.28 -16.09 -2.72
CA GLU A 117 -7.81 -17.45 -2.78
C GLU A 117 -8.13 -17.76 -4.25
N GLY A 118 -7.27 -18.52 -4.94
CA GLY A 118 -7.43 -18.79 -6.37
C GLY A 118 -7.39 -17.52 -7.23
N ALA A 119 -8.50 -17.20 -7.89
CA ALA A 119 -8.69 -15.98 -8.69
C ALA A 119 -9.37 -14.83 -7.92
N VAL A 120 -9.66 -15.02 -6.64
CA VAL A 120 -10.37 -14.04 -5.80
C VAL A 120 -9.38 -13.22 -4.98
N LEU A 121 -9.57 -11.90 -4.98
CA LEU A 121 -8.89 -10.95 -4.09
C LEU A 121 -9.76 -10.72 -2.85
N LEU A 122 -9.18 -10.97 -1.68
CA LEU A 122 -9.86 -10.86 -0.39
C LEU A 122 -9.44 -9.57 0.30
N PHE A 123 -10.41 -8.78 0.74
CA PHE A 123 -10.23 -7.65 1.65
C PHE A 123 -10.79 -8.05 3.01
N ILE A 124 -9.93 -8.19 4.01
CA ILE A 124 -10.27 -8.82 5.28
C ILE A 124 -10.10 -7.82 6.43
N GLU A 125 -11.15 -7.67 7.24
CA GLU A 125 -11.10 -7.00 8.54
C GLU A 125 -10.86 -8.05 9.64
N VAL A 126 -10.04 -7.69 10.64
CA VAL A 126 -9.77 -8.52 11.81
C VAL A 126 -10.42 -7.93 13.05
N ARG A 127 -11.19 -8.73 13.78
CA ARG A 127 -11.93 -8.29 14.97
C ARG A 127 -11.62 -9.16 16.18
N GLU A 128 -11.28 -8.56 17.31
CA GLU A 128 -11.34 -9.24 18.61
C GLU A 128 -12.69 -8.91 19.27
N ARG A 129 -13.48 -9.94 19.60
CA ARG A 129 -14.73 -9.74 20.32
C ARG A 129 -14.49 -9.94 21.82
N ARG A 130 -14.80 -8.91 22.60
CA ARG A 130 -14.81 -9.00 24.07
C ARG A 130 -16.12 -9.57 24.63
N ASN A 131 -17.22 -9.46 23.88
CA ASN A 131 -18.53 -9.96 24.29
C ASN A 131 -19.26 -10.61 23.10
N PRO A 132 -19.63 -11.91 23.18
CA PRO A 132 -20.37 -12.60 22.11
C PRO A 132 -21.84 -12.18 21.98
N ALA A 133 -22.41 -11.45 22.96
CA ALA A 133 -23.85 -11.23 23.10
C ALA A 133 -24.50 -10.25 22.10
N PHE A 134 -23.75 -9.48 21.32
CA PHE A 134 -24.32 -8.58 20.30
C PHE A 134 -24.04 -9.14 18.90
N GLY A 135 -25.00 -8.96 17.97
CA GLY A 135 -25.05 -9.51 16.60
C GLY A 135 -23.70 -9.91 16.02
N GLY A 136 -23.61 -11.16 15.52
CA GLY A 136 -22.38 -11.89 15.14
C GLY A 136 -21.30 -11.11 14.39
N ALA A 137 -20.11 -11.68 14.21
CA ALA A 137 -18.94 -10.93 13.72
C ALA A 137 -19.13 -10.15 12.39
N ALA A 138 -20.03 -10.57 11.49
CA ALA A 138 -20.42 -9.75 10.34
C ALA A 138 -21.12 -8.43 10.74
N ALA A 139 -22.06 -8.48 11.69
CA ALA A 139 -22.74 -7.29 12.22
C ALA A 139 -21.80 -6.38 13.04
N SER A 140 -20.64 -6.88 13.48
CA SER A 140 -19.59 -6.03 14.09
C SER A 140 -18.88 -5.12 13.07
N VAL A 141 -19.02 -5.38 11.78
CA VAL A 141 -18.58 -4.48 10.70
C VAL A 141 -19.79 -3.67 10.24
N ASN A 142 -20.09 -2.61 10.99
CA ASN A 142 -21.22 -1.74 10.71
C ASN A 142 -21.11 -1.04 9.35
N ARG A 143 -22.22 -0.44 8.87
CA ARG A 143 -22.29 0.25 7.57
C ARG A 143 -21.17 1.28 7.36
N SER A 144 -20.82 2.05 8.39
CA SER A 144 -19.74 3.04 8.32
C SER A 144 -18.37 2.41 8.10
N LYS A 145 -18.08 1.27 8.75
CA LYS A 145 -16.83 0.52 8.56
C LYS A 145 -16.82 -0.18 7.19
N GLN A 146 -17.95 -0.75 6.74
CA GLN A 146 -18.08 -1.30 5.38
C GLN A 146 -17.76 -0.24 4.32
N ALA A 147 -18.37 0.96 4.42
CA ALA A 147 -18.10 2.04 3.48
C ALA A 147 -16.62 2.48 3.45
N ARG A 148 -15.93 2.48 4.60
CA ARG A 148 -14.48 2.75 4.67
C ARG A 148 -13.65 1.65 4.00
N LEU A 149 -13.99 0.39 4.24
CA LEU A 149 -13.32 -0.76 3.62
C LEU A 149 -13.51 -0.75 2.10
N ILE A 150 -14.72 -0.46 1.61
CA ILE A 150 -15.03 -0.37 0.18
C ILE A 150 -14.19 0.74 -0.49
N ARG A 151 -14.15 1.93 0.10
CA ARG A 151 -13.33 3.03 -0.44
C ARG A 151 -11.83 2.70 -0.44
N ALA A 152 -11.34 2.05 0.63
CA ALA A 152 -9.95 1.60 0.68
C ALA A 152 -9.68 0.53 -0.39
N ALA A 153 -10.60 -0.42 -0.59
CA ALA A 153 -10.48 -1.45 -1.61
C ALA A 153 -10.41 -0.84 -3.01
N HIS A 154 -11.30 0.09 -3.37
CA HIS A 154 -11.24 0.81 -4.65
C HIS A 154 -9.91 1.53 -4.85
N HIS A 155 -9.35 2.13 -3.80
CA HIS A 155 -8.06 2.81 -3.88
C HIS A 155 -6.91 1.84 -4.19
N PHE A 156 -6.90 0.65 -3.59
CA PHE A 156 -5.80 -0.30 -3.73
C PHE A 156 -5.98 -1.29 -4.90
N LEU A 157 -7.21 -1.52 -5.36
CA LEU A 157 -7.54 -2.55 -6.35
C LEU A 157 -6.70 -2.47 -7.64
N PRO A 158 -6.53 -1.30 -8.31
CA PRO A 158 -5.74 -1.23 -9.54
C PRO A 158 -4.29 -1.70 -9.34
N ARG A 159 -3.69 -1.33 -8.21
CA ARG A 159 -2.32 -1.72 -7.86
C ARG A 159 -2.24 -3.22 -7.55
N LEU A 160 -3.18 -3.74 -6.76
CA LEU A 160 -3.22 -5.16 -6.39
C LEU A 160 -3.46 -6.06 -7.60
N ALA A 161 -4.39 -5.68 -8.48
CA ALA A 161 -4.68 -6.36 -9.75
C ALA A 161 -3.43 -6.45 -10.63
N ARG A 162 -2.72 -5.34 -10.82
CA ARG A 162 -1.48 -5.31 -11.59
C ARG A 162 -0.38 -6.20 -10.99
N LEU A 163 -0.21 -6.19 -9.67
CA LEU A 163 0.88 -6.93 -9.01
C LEU A 163 0.60 -8.43 -8.88
N HIS A 164 -0.66 -8.83 -8.70
CA HIS A 164 -1.00 -10.19 -8.30
C HIS A 164 -1.93 -10.93 -9.28
N PHE A 165 -2.48 -10.24 -10.28
CA PHE A 165 -3.44 -10.79 -11.25
C PHE A 165 -3.11 -10.40 -12.70
N GLY A 166 -1.85 -10.05 -12.99
CA GLY A 166 -1.43 -9.72 -14.36
C GLY A 166 -2.11 -8.49 -14.96
N GLY A 167 -2.72 -7.64 -14.13
CA GLY A 167 -3.49 -6.47 -14.59
C GLY A 167 -4.97 -6.75 -14.87
N ALA A 168 -5.41 -8.01 -14.85
CA ALA A 168 -6.83 -8.33 -14.94
C ALA A 168 -7.57 -7.95 -13.64
N ALA A 169 -8.82 -7.52 -13.77
CA ALA A 169 -9.68 -7.22 -12.63
C ALA A 169 -10.12 -8.54 -11.94
N PRO A 170 -9.70 -8.81 -10.70
CA PRO A 170 -10.11 -10.03 -10.00
C PRO A 170 -11.52 -9.90 -9.43
N ALA A 171 -12.18 -11.05 -9.23
CA ALA A 171 -13.33 -11.10 -8.33
C ALA A 171 -12.89 -10.65 -6.93
N CYS A 172 -13.68 -9.80 -6.28
CA CYS A 172 -13.37 -9.26 -4.96
C CYS A 172 -14.36 -9.77 -3.92
N ARG A 173 -13.88 -10.08 -2.71
CA ARG A 173 -14.71 -10.51 -1.59
C ARG A 173 -14.29 -9.78 -0.32
N PHE A 174 -15.26 -9.34 0.48
CA PHE A 174 -15.01 -8.76 1.78
C PHE A 174 -15.26 -9.81 2.87
N ASP A 175 -14.22 -10.13 3.61
CA ASP A 175 -14.24 -11.17 4.62
C ASP A 175 -13.97 -10.58 6.01
N VAL A 176 -14.33 -11.32 7.05
CA VAL A 176 -14.02 -10.97 8.45
C VAL A 176 -13.36 -12.16 9.12
N VAL A 177 -12.24 -11.92 9.81
CA VAL A 177 -11.71 -12.89 10.78
C VAL A 177 -12.00 -12.34 12.17
N ALA A 178 -12.83 -13.05 12.92
CA ALA A 178 -13.16 -12.68 14.29
C ALA A 178 -12.56 -13.66 15.29
N PHE A 179 -12.07 -13.14 16.41
CA PHE A 179 -11.64 -13.93 17.55
C PHE A 179 -12.72 -13.93 18.63
N GLU A 180 -13.19 -15.11 18.99
CA GLU A 180 -14.11 -15.36 20.10
C GLU A 180 -13.42 -16.32 21.07
N ALA A 181 -13.15 -15.86 22.31
CA ALA A 181 -12.33 -16.60 23.29
C ALA A 181 -11.02 -17.15 22.67
N ASP A 182 -10.29 -16.28 21.98
CA ASP A 182 -9.05 -16.57 21.22
C ASP A 182 -9.17 -17.57 20.07
N ARG A 183 -10.37 -18.08 19.77
CA ARG A 183 -10.59 -18.93 18.60
C ARG A 183 -10.90 -18.10 17.36
N PRO A 184 -10.10 -18.20 16.29
CA PRO A 184 -10.38 -17.53 15.03
C PRO A 184 -11.55 -18.18 14.30
N ARG A 185 -12.52 -17.36 13.88
CA ARG A 185 -13.61 -17.69 12.98
C ARG A 185 -13.49 -16.83 11.73
N TRP A 186 -13.35 -17.47 10.57
CA TRP A 186 -13.35 -16.80 9.28
C TRP A 186 -14.76 -16.79 8.69
N ILE A 187 -15.32 -15.59 8.56
CA ILE A 187 -16.59 -15.31 7.90
C ILE A 187 -16.27 -14.85 6.48
N ARG A 188 -16.56 -15.72 5.53
CA ARG A 188 -16.44 -15.42 4.10
C ARG A 188 -17.63 -14.59 3.67
N ASP A 189 -17.41 -13.67 2.72
CA ASP A 189 -18.46 -12.85 2.13
C ASP A 189 -19.30 -12.10 3.19
N ALA A 190 -18.62 -11.50 4.16
CA ALA A 190 -19.25 -10.87 5.31
C ALA A 190 -20.17 -9.71 4.92
N PHE A 191 -19.90 -9.05 3.79
CA PHE A 191 -20.77 -8.05 3.17
C PHE A 191 -20.42 -7.86 1.68
N ARG A 192 -21.34 -7.23 0.95
CA ARG A 192 -21.20 -6.90 -0.48
C ARG A 192 -20.93 -5.40 -0.68
N ALA A 193 -20.27 -5.07 -1.78
CA ALA A 193 -19.92 -3.72 -2.21
C ALA A 193 -20.57 -3.38 -3.54
#